data_AF-A0AAE5X9K5-F1
#
_entry.id   AF-A0AAE5X9K5-F1
#
_cell.length_a   1.000
_cell.length_b   1.000
_cell.length_c   1.000
_cell.angle_alpha   90.00
_cell.angle_beta   90.00
_cell.angle_gamma   90.00
#
_symmetry.space_group_name_H-M   'P 1'
#
loop_
_entity.id
_entity.type
_entity.pdbx_description
1 polymer ?
#
loop_
_entity_poly.entity_id
_entity_poly.type
_entity_poly.pdbx_seq_one_letter_code
_entity_poly.pdbx_strand_id
1 'polypeptide(L)'
;MRPKKPKATGSGDLFRARLDQIINMKHELVQLAGKVDWDWIDGEIAPLYSENGRPGIATRFMIGLLLLKHIYGLSDEGVCERWVHDPYFQYFTGEEFFQHAFPHERSDLSHWRKRLGDKLELLLAESLRVAHEAGALRSQDLKRVTVDTTVQPKAITFPTDAKLLHAAIKGLNRLARKHGVKLRQSYLRIAKTAAMMAGRYAHAKQFKRHQRQLRILRSRLGRIIRDIRRKIEGQAVLENAFALPLGRASQIRSQQQRQRGWKLYSFHAPEVECIGKGKAAAPYEFGVKASIVTNNRRAPGGLFVLHARALPDNPYDGHTLRDVIDRTETLTGCAIERAYVDKGYRGHDAQNPRRVFISGQKRGVFGVIKRELRRRSAIEPIIGHLKTDGHLGRCYLKGRPGDAANVILSAVGHNFRRVLAWLRALWCLILTTFIAAASDRSSLQSAS
;
A
#
# COMPACT_ATOMS: atom_id res chain seq x y z
N MET A 1 -0.02 -5.76 -27.12
CA MET A 1 1.37 -5.59 -27.57
C MET A 1 2.19 -4.81 -26.56
N ARG A 2 3.49 -5.13 -26.43
CA ARG A 2 4.48 -4.37 -25.64
C ARG A 2 4.47 -2.87 -26.04
N PRO A 3 4.71 -1.94 -25.11
CA PRO A 3 4.88 -0.53 -25.44
C PRO A 3 6.02 -0.34 -26.45
N LYS A 4 5.86 0.60 -27.38
CA LYS A 4 6.98 0.99 -28.25
C LYS A 4 8.02 1.72 -27.38
N LYS A 5 9.30 1.36 -27.51
CA LYS A 5 10.35 2.17 -26.90
C LYS A 5 10.30 3.57 -27.52
N PRO A 6 10.37 4.65 -26.70
CA PRO A 6 10.41 6.00 -27.24
C PRO A 6 11.61 6.11 -28.19
N LYS A 7 11.37 6.60 -29.42
CA LYS A 7 12.47 6.92 -30.33
C LYS A 7 13.14 8.17 -29.77
N ALA A 8 14.42 8.10 -29.44
CA ALA A 8 15.19 9.30 -29.14
C ALA A 8 15.19 10.16 -30.40
N THR A 9 14.48 11.30 -30.35
CA THR A 9 14.50 12.28 -31.42
C THR A 9 15.87 12.96 -31.35
N GLY A 10 16.86 12.40 -32.05
CA GLY A 10 18.23 12.91 -32.08
C GLY A 10 18.35 14.34 -32.62
N SER A 11 17.31 14.82 -33.32
CA SER A 11 17.10 16.23 -33.63
C SER A 11 16.16 16.84 -32.58
N GLY A 12 16.61 17.88 -31.87
CA GLY A 12 15.72 18.69 -31.05
C GLY A 12 14.50 19.13 -31.85
N ASP A 13 13.31 18.96 -31.29
CA ASP A 13 12.13 19.62 -31.84
C ASP A 13 12.36 21.13 -31.72
N LEU A 14 12.53 21.80 -32.86
CA LEU A 14 12.93 23.21 -32.97
C LEU A 14 12.00 24.15 -32.15
N PHE A 15 10.78 23.69 -31.87
CA PHE A 15 9.73 24.47 -31.22
C PHE A 15 9.42 24.03 -29.77
N ARG A 16 10.08 23.00 -29.25
CA ARG A 16 9.84 22.50 -27.88
C ARG A 16 11.13 22.43 -27.07
N ALA A 17 11.14 23.13 -25.94
CA ALA A 17 12.25 23.04 -25.00
C ALA A 17 12.27 21.65 -24.34
N ARG A 18 13.44 21.00 -24.36
CA ARG A 18 13.65 19.71 -23.71
C ARG A 18 13.66 19.86 -22.20
N LEU A 19 13.15 18.87 -21.48
CA LEU A 19 13.07 18.93 -20.02
C LEU A 19 14.46 19.02 -19.38
N ASP A 20 15.46 18.33 -19.91
CA ASP A 20 16.85 18.35 -19.42
C ASP A 20 17.55 19.72 -19.53
N GLN A 21 17.01 20.63 -20.34
CA GLN A 21 17.47 22.01 -20.47
C GLN A 21 16.76 22.98 -19.51
N ILE A 22 15.59 22.61 -19.00
CA ILE A 22 14.74 23.47 -18.17
C ILE A 22 14.90 23.14 -16.68
N ILE A 23 15.11 21.86 -16.36
CA ILE A 23 15.15 21.39 -14.97
C ILE A 23 16.57 21.36 -14.42
N ASN A 24 16.70 21.43 -13.09
CA ASN A 24 17.98 21.23 -12.44
C ASN A 24 18.36 19.74 -12.48
N MET A 25 19.35 19.38 -13.30
CA MET A 25 19.82 17.99 -13.44
C MET A 25 20.44 17.42 -12.15
N LYS A 26 20.80 18.28 -11.19
CA LYS A 26 21.29 17.88 -9.86
C LYS A 26 20.18 17.64 -8.84
N HIS A 27 18.92 17.90 -9.20
CA HIS A 27 17.77 17.64 -8.34
C HIS A 27 17.65 16.15 -8.00
N GLU A 28 17.35 15.82 -6.74
CA GLU A 28 17.37 14.45 -6.23
C GLU A 28 16.42 13.49 -6.99
N LEU A 29 15.29 14.00 -7.50
CA LEU A 29 14.36 13.19 -8.29
C LEU A 29 14.92 12.85 -9.68
N VAL A 30 15.71 13.76 -10.27
CA VAL A 30 16.41 13.52 -11.55
C VAL A 30 17.51 12.49 -11.35
N GLN A 31 18.27 12.64 -10.27
CA GLN A 31 19.30 11.68 -9.88
C GLN A 31 18.70 10.29 -9.61
N LEU A 32 17.57 10.24 -8.90
CA LEU A 32 16.85 8.99 -8.68
C LEU A 32 16.36 8.38 -10.01
N ALA A 33 15.82 9.18 -10.93
CA ALA A 33 15.38 8.71 -12.24
C ALA A 33 16.52 8.05 -13.03
N GLY A 34 17.73 8.60 -12.95
CA GLY A 34 18.91 8.02 -13.60
C GLY A 34 19.46 6.77 -12.93
N LYS A 35 19.13 6.53 -11.65
CA LYS A 35 19.58 5.35 -10.90
C LYS A 35 18.65 4.16 -11.02
N VAL A 36 17.37 4.36 -11.30
CA VAL A 36 16.41 3.26 -11.49
C VAL A 36 16.71 2.55 -12.81
N ASP A 37 16.81 1.23 -12.79
CA ASP A 37 17.03 0.40 -13.97
C ASP A 37 15.69 0.16 -14.69
N TRP A 38 15.29 1.14 -15.50
CA TRP A 38 14.03 1.10 -16.24
C TRP A 38 14.00 0.00 -17.32
N ASP A 39 15.13 -0.34 -17.91
CA ASP A 39 15.21 -1.37 -18.95
C ASP A 39 15.07 -2.77 -18.34
N TRP A 40 15.68 -3.04 -17.20
CA TRP A 40 15.48 -4.29 -16.45
C TRP A 40 14.01 -4.44 -16.04
N ILE A 41 13.41 -3.39 -15.45
CA ILE A 41 11.99 -3.42 -15.06
C ILE A 41 11.09 -3.66 -16.29
N ASP A 42 11.35 -3.00 -17.42
CA ASP A 42 10.58 -3.21 -18.66
C ASP A 42 10.75 -4.64 -19.19
N GLY A 43 11.97 -5.21 -19.11
CA GLY A 43 12.25 -6.60 -19.46
C GLY A 43 11.46 -7.59 -18.60
N GLU A 44 11.46 -7.39 -17.28
CA GLU A 44 10.71 -8.23 -16.34
C GLU A 44 9.20 -8.14 -16.52
N ILE A 45 8.68 -7.00 -16.95
CA ILE A 45 7.24 -6.79 -17.14
C ILE A 45 6.79 -7.16 -18.55
N ALA A 46 7.69 -7.23 -19.52
CA ALA A 46 7.39 -7.57 -20.91
C ALA A 46 6.54 -8.85 -21.08
N PRO A 47 6.77 -9.96 -20.33
CA PRO A 47 5.93 -11.16 -20.41
C PRO A 47 4.46 -10.97 -20.01
N LEU A 48 4.11 -9.86 -19.36
CA LEU A 48 2.72 -9.53 -19.00
C LEU A 48 1.92 -8.92 -20.16
N TYR A 49 2.55 -8.68 -21.31
CA TYR A 49 1.90 -8.15 -22.50
C TYR A 49 1.62 -9.26 -23.52
N SER A 50 0.44 -9.19 -24.13
CA SER A 50 0.15 -9.96 -25.35
C SER A 50 1.03 -9.49 -26.50
N GLU A 51 1.43 -10.40 -27.39
CA GLU A 51 2.20 -10.12 -28.61
C GLU A 51 1.39 -9.25 -29.59
N ASN A 52 0.07 -9.45 -29.67
CA ASN A 52 -0.81 -8.78 -30.62
C ASN A 52 -1.61 -7.62 -29.99
N GLY A 53 -2.16 -6.74 -30.83
CA GLY A 53 -3.06 -5.64 -30.45
C GLY A 53 -2.39 -4.28 -30.22
N ARG A 54 -3.14 -3.32 -29.67
CA ARG A 54 -2.65 -1.94 -29.43
C ARG A 54 -1.41 -1.95 -28.49
N PRO A 55 -0.36 -1.18 -28.79
CA PRO A 55 0.77 -1.01 -27.89
C PRO A 55 0.30 -0.47 -26.54
N GLY A 56 0.83 -1.04 -25.46
CA GLY A 56 0.60 -0.54 -24.11
C GLY A 56 1.25 0.82 -23.85
N ILE A 57 0.87 1.46 -22.75
CA ILE A 57 1.53 2.66 -22.21
C ILE A 57 2.97 2.30 -21.81
N ALA A 58 3.90 3.24 -21.99
CA ALA A 58 5.30 3.05 -21.60
C ALA A 58 5.44 2.62 -20.13
N THR A 59 6.28 1.61 -19.89
CA THR A 59 6.48 1.02 -18.56
C THR A 59 7.06 2.02 -17.56
N ARG A 60 8.08 2.80 -17.98
CA ARG A 60 8.64 3.89 -17.17
C ARG A 60 7.59 4.91 -16.76
N PHE A 61 6.66 5.25 -17.65
CA PHE A 61 5.61 6.21 -17.34
C PHE A 61 4.70 5.70 -16.22
N MET A 62 4.14 4.50 -16.39
CA MET A 62 3.16 3.97 -15.44
C MET A 62 3.77 3.59 -14.09
N ILE A 63 4.96 2.98 -14.09
CA ILE A 63 5.68 2.69 -12.85
C ILE A 63 6.13 3.99 -12.21
N GLY A 64 6.64 4.94 -13.01
CA GLY A 64 7.01 6.26 -12.53
C GLY A 64 5.88 6.94 -11.76
N LEU A 65 4.65 6.95 -12.30
CA LEU A 65 3.48 7.47 -11.59
C LEU A 65 3.16 6.70 -10.30
N LEU A 66 3.25 5.37 -10.30
CA LEU A 66 3.04 4.57 -9.07
C LEU A 66 4.09 4.91 -8.00
N LEU A 67 5.35 5.08 -8.39
CA LEU A 67 6.42 5.48 -7.49
C LEU A 67 6.18 6.89 -6.95
N LEU A 68 5.95 7.88 -7.82
CA LEU A 68 5.70 9.28 -7.45
C LEU A 68 4.50 9.39 -6.50
N LYS A 69 3.42 8.66 -6.77
CA LYS A 69 2.25 8.61 -5.88
C LYS A 69 2.63 8.22 -4.45
N HIS A 70 3.42 7.17 -4.27
CA HIS A 70 3.79 6.66 -2.94
C HIS A 70 4.99 7.41 -2.32
N ILE A 71 5.84 8.04 -3.12
CA ILE A 71 6.91 8.94 -2.66
C ILE A 71 6.30 10.22 -2.07
N TYR A 72 5.29 10.78 -2.70
CA TYR A 72 4.71 12.09 -2.32
C TYR A 72 3.35 11.99 -1.62
N GLY A 73 2.86 10.79 -1.31
CA GLY A 73 1.61 10.61 -0.57
C GLY A 73 0.36 11.07 -1.33
N LEU A 74 0.37 11.04 -2.66
CA LEU A 74 -0.72 11.54 -3.52
C LEU A 74 -1.82 10.49 -3.74
N SER A 75 -3.04 10.93 -4.08
CA SER A 75 -4.06 10.04 -4.67
C SER A 75 -3.73 9.69 -6.12
N ASP A 76 -4.46 8.74 -6.72
CA ASP A 76 -4.29 8.44 -8.16
C ASP A 76 -4.61 9.68 -9.01
N GLU A 77 -5.67 10.41 -8.66
CA GLU A 77 -6.05 11.65 -9.33
C GLU A 77 -5.01 12.76 -9.09
N GLY A 78 -4.53 12.88 -7.86
CA GLY A 78 -3.58 13.92 -7.47
C GLY A 78 -2.21 13.77 -8.11
N VAL A 79 -1.74 12.53 -8.34
CA VAL A 79 -0.48 12.32 -9.09
C VAL A 79 -0.65 12.69 -10.56
N CYS A 80 -1.79 12.37 -11.19
CA CYS A 80 -2.06 12.79 -12.57
C CYS A 80 -2.16 14.31 -12.70
N GLU A 81 -2.81 14.98 -11.74
CA GLU A 81 -2.94 16.45 -11.73
C GLU A 81 -1.59 17.13 -11.51
N ARG A 82 -0.82 16.68 -10.53
CA ARG A 82 0.51 17.25 -10.27
C ARG A 82 1.47 17.02 -11.44
N TRP A 83 1.39 15.87 -12.11
CA TRP A 83 2.23 15.56 -13.26
C TRP A 83 2.12 16.60 -14.39
N VAL A 84 0.94 17.21 -14.59
CA VAL A 84 0.75 18.26 -15.61
C VAL A 84 1.54 19.53 -15.30
N HIS A 85 1.75 19.83 -14.02
CA HIS A 85 2.38 21.09 -13.58
C HIS A 85 3.84 20.93 -13.16
N ASP A 86 4.32 19.71 -12.94
CA ASP A 86 5.63 19.42 -12.36
C ASP A 86 6.59 18.82 -13.42
N PRO A 87 7.52 19.61 -13.99
CA PRO A 87 8.43 19.11 -15.03
C PRO A 87 9.37 18.00 -14.53
N TYR A 88 9.66 17.94 -13.23
CA TYR A 88 10.46 16.86 -12.66
C TYR A 88 9.69 15.54 -12.63
N PHE A 89 8.36 15.58 -12.47
CA PHE A 89 7.52 14.38 -12.55
C PHE A 89 7.50 13.83 -13.98
N GLN A 90 7.35 14.72 -14.97
CA GLN A 90 7.36 14.35 -16.39
C GLN A 90 8.70 13.71 -16.79
N TYR A 91 9.81 14.35 -16.39
CA TYR A 91 11.15 13.81 -16.60
C TYR A 91 11.32 12.44 -15.92
N PHE A 92 10.88 12.29 -14.66
CA PHE A 92 10.95 11.03 -13.94
C PHE A 92 10.20 9.91 -14.69
N THR A 93 9.02 10.22 -15.22
CA THR A 93 8.20 9.29 -16.03
C THR A 93 8.71 9.04 -17.45
N GLY A 94 9.76 9.74 -17.88
CA GLY A 94 10.44 9.49 -19.16
C GLY A 94 10.00 10.38 -20.32
N GLU A 95 9.32 11.49 -20.05
CA GLU A 95 9.09 12.51 -21.08
C GLU A 95 10.40 13.20 -21.46
N GLU A 96 10.56 13.51 -22.74
CA GLU A 96 11.69 14.31 -23.26
C GLU A 96 11.33 15.81 -23.30
N PHE A 97 10.08 16.13 -23.59
CA PHE A 97 9.55 17.49 -23.73
C PHE A 97 8.43 17.73 -22.70
N PHE A 98 8.27 18.98 -22.29
CA PHE A 98 7.19 19.34 -21.37
C PHE A 98 5.81 19.17 -22.02
N GLN A 99 4.90 18.52 -21.30
CA GLN A 99 3.53 18.22 -21.71
C GLN A 99 2.55 19.08 -20.91
N HIS A 100 1.61 19.71 -21.60
CA HIS A 100 0.61 20.61 -20.98
C HIS A 100 -0.70 19.91 -20.60
N ALA A 101 -0.84 18.62 -20.92
CA ALA A 101 -2.03 17.83 -20.63
C ALA A 101 -1.66 16.40 -20.28
N PHE A 102 -2.45 15.76 -19.41
CA PHE A 102 -2.22 14.37 -19.03
C PHE A 102 -2.61 13.43 -20.19
N PRO A 103 -1.70 12.56 -20.67
CA PRO A 103 -1.87 11.84 -21.95
C PRO A 103 -2.72 10.55 -21.87
N HIS A 104 -3.18 10.15 -20.68
CA HIS A 104 -3.79 8.83 -20.43
C HIS A 104 -5.11 8.89 -19.65
N GLU A 105 -5.80 7.76 -19.55
CA GLU A 105 -7.00 7.68 -18.70
C GLU A 105 -6.60 7.51 -17.24
N ARG A 106 -7.31 8.20 -16.33
CA ARG A 106 -7.06 8.10 -14.89
C ARG A 106 -7.23 6.67 -14.34
N SER A 107 -8.04 5.85 -15.01
CA SER A 107 -8.29 4.44 -14.68
C SER A 107 -7.06 3.54 -14.88
N ASP A 108 -6.09 3.97 -15.70
CA ASP A 108 -4.94 3.14 -16.11
C ASP A 108 -4.09 2.67 -14.93
N LEU A 109 -3.90 3.50 -13.90
CA LEU A 109 -3.16 3.12 -12.69
C LEU A 109 -3.78 1.89 -11.98
N SER A 110 -5.11 1.78 -12.00
CA SER A 110 -5.81 0.65 -11.40
C SER A 110 -5.65 -0.63 -12.23
N HIS A 111 -5.72 -0.51 -13.55
CA HIS A 111 -5.49 -1.63 -14.46
C HIS A 111 -4.05 -2.14 -14.38
N TRP A 112 -3.09 -1.23 -14.29
CA TRP A 112 -1.67 -1.55 -14.19
C TRP A 112 -1.30 -2.25 -12.89
N ARG A 113 -1.77 -1.76 -11.73
CA ARG A 113 -1.55 -2.48 -10.46
C ARG A 113 -2.09 -3.91 -10.51
N LYS A 114 -3.27 -4.11 -11.12
CA LYS A 114 -3.84 -5.45 -11.30
C LYS A 114 -2.99 -6.31 -12.23
N ARG A 115 -2.46 -5.74 -13.31
CA ARG A 115 -1.58 -6.44 -14.26
C ARG A 115 -0.27 -6.86 -13.60
N LEU A 116 0.36 -5.97 -12.84
CA LEU A 116 1.64 -6.24 -12.18
C LEU A 116 1.51 -7.34 -11.13
N GLY A 117 0.45 -7.30 -10.32
CA GLY A 117 0.21 -8.33 -9.30
C GLY A 117 1.44 -8.53 -8.40
N ASP A 118 1.93 -9.76 -8.31
CA ASP A 118 3.08 -10.12 -7.49
C ASP A 118 4.40 -9.53 -8.02
N LYS A 119 4.48 -9.14 -9.30
CA LYS A 119 5.66 -8.45 -9.86
C LYS A 119 5.92 -7.09 -9.23
N LEU A 120 5.02 -6.56 -8.41
CA LEU A 120 5.28 -5.37 -7.59
C LEU A 120 6.44 -5.57 -6.61
N GLU A 121 6.74 -6.81 -6.18
CA GLU A 121 7.90 -7.11 -5.33
C GLU A 121 9.23 -6.74 -6.02
N LEU A 122 9.29 -6.75 -7.35
CA LEU A 122 10.46 -6.30 -8.12
C LEU A 122 10.78 -4.82 -7.88
N LEU A 123 9.75 -3.98 -7.69
CA LEU A 123 9.96 -2.56 -7.38
C LEU A 123 10.56 -2.38 -5.98
N LEU A 124 10.25 -3.29 -5.05
CA LEU A 124 10.86 -3.28 -3.73
C LEU A 124 12.32 -3.70 -3.80
N ALA A 125 12.64 -4.77 -4.53
CA ALA A 125 14.01 -5.18 -4.79
C ALA A 125 14.82 -4.05 -5.45
N GLU A 126 14.25 -3.40 -6.46
CA GLU A 126 14.89 -2.27 -7.14
C GLU A 126 15.13 -1.09 -6.20
N SER A 127 14.19 -0.76 -5.32
CA SER A 127 14.38 0.32 -4.35
C SER A 127 15.56 0.06 -3.41
N LEU A 128 15.84 -1.21 -3.09
CA LEU A 128 16.99 -1.62 -2.27
C LEU A 128 18.28 -1.62 -3.07
N ARG A 129 18.25 -2.07 -4.34
CA ARG A 129 19.40 -1.99 -5.26
C ARG A 129 19.84 -0.54 -5.45
N VAL A 130 18.91 0.37 -5.73
CA VAL A 130 19.18 1.81 -5.86
C VAL A 130 19.74 2.39 -4.56
N ALA A 131 19.19 2.01 -3.40
CA ALA A 131 19.72 2.45 -2.11
C ALA A 131 21.15 1.94 -1.87
N HIS A 132 21.46 0.71 -2.31
CA HIS A 132 22.80 0.15 -2.21
C HIS A 132 23.79 0.88 -3.12
N GLU A 133 23.44 1.07 -4.39
CA GLU A 133 24.24 1.78 -5.39
C GLU A 133 24.50 3.24 -4.98
N ALA A 134 23.52 3.91 -4.37
CA ALA A 134 23.67 5.27 -3.85
C ALA A 134 24.51 5.36 -2.56
N GLY A 135 25.00 4.24 -2.03
CA GLY A 135 25.72 4.17 -0.74
C GLY A 135 24.84 4.37 0.49
N ALA A 136 23.53 4.44 0.32
CA ALA A 136 22.55 4.65 1.38
C ALA A 136 22.31 3.39 2.21
N LEU A 137 22.56 2.21 1.64
CA LEU A 137 22.34 0.89 2.25
C LEU A 137 23.56 -0.02 2.03
N ARG A 138 24.08 -0.66 3.08
CA ARG A 138 25.22 -1.58 2.96
C ARG A 138 24.75 -3.03 3.07
N SER A 139 25.45 -3.97 2.44
CA SER A 139 25.10 -5.39 2.51
C SER A 139 25.10 -5.95 3.94
N GLN A 140 25.93 -5.38 4.83
CA GLN A 140 25.93 -5.75 6.25
C GLN A 140 24.63 -5.35 6.97
N ASP A 141 23.93 -4.31 6.52
CA ASP A 141 22.67 -3.85 7.12
C ASP A 141 21.51 -4.82 6.83
N LEU A 142 21.64 -5.66 5.80
CA LEU A 142 20.64 -6.67 5.39
C LEU A 142 20.65 -7.91 6.29
N LYS A 143 21.79 -8.19 6.94
CA LYS A 143 22.01 -9.40 7.74
C LYS A 143 21.31 -9.41 9.10
N ARG A 144 20.79 -8.27 9.54
CA ARG A 144 20.13 -8.07 10.84
C ARG A 144 18.80 -7.39 10.62
N VAL A 145 17.72 -8.10 10.93
CA VAL A 145 16.38 -7.61 10.60
C VAL A 145 15.51 -7.47 11.83
N THR A 146 14.58 -6.53 11.77
CA THR A 146 13.45 -6.44 12.68
C THR A 146 12.20 -6.79 11.90
N VAL A 147 11.40 -7.72 12.42
CA VAL A 147 10.10 -8.10 11.84
C VAL A 147 9.00 -7.68 12.79
N ASP A 148 8.05 -6.91 12.27
CA ASP A 148 6.83 -6.57 12.99
C ASP A 148 5.61 -6.75 12.09
N THR A 149 4.48 -7.12 12.71
CA THR A 149 3.22 -7.05 12.01
C THR A 149 2.54 -5.73 12.37
N THR A 150 1.90 -5.10 11.40
CA THR A 150 0.96 -3.99 11.59
C THR A 150 -0.41 -4.34 10.98
N VAL A 151 -1.35 -3.41 11.01
CA VAL A 151 -2.62 -3.52 10.30
C VAL A 151 -2.64 -2.43 9.25
N GLN A 152 -2.98 -2.79 8.02
CA GLN A 152 -3.35 -1.86 6.96
C GLN A 152 -4.87 -1.69 7.00
N PRO A 153 -5.39 -0.58 7.56
CA PRO A 153 -6.83 -0.37 7.63
C PRO A 153 -7.41 -0.25 6.22
N LYS A 154 -8.56 -0.87 5.97
CA LYS A 154 -9.28 -0.68 4.71
C LYS A 154 -10.05 0.62 4.77
N ALA A 155 -10.24 1.29 3.63
CA ALA A 155 -11.10 2.47 3.49
C ALA A 155 -12.60 2.13 3.63
N ILE A 156 -12.99 1.55 4.76
CA ILE A 156 -14.37 1.26 5.13
C ILE A 156 -14.82 2.18 6.26
N THR A 157 -16.13 2.37 6.39
CA THR A 157 -16.68 2.98 7.60
C THR A 157 -16.59 1.98 8.76
N PHE A 158 -16.38 2.47 9.99
CA PHE A 158 -16.40 1.64 11.19
C PHE A 158 -17.64 0.70 11.21
N PRO A 159 -17.44 -0.62 11.34
CA PRO A 159 -18.46 -1.62 11.00
C PRO A 159 -19.42 -1.89 12.16
N THR A 160 -20.42 -1.02 12.31
CA THR A 160 -21.56 -1.30 13.20
C THR A 160 -22.64 -2.08 12.47
N ASP A 161 -23.38 -2.94 13.18
CA ASP A 161 -24.48 -3.74 12.60
C ASP A 161 -25.47 -2.87 11.80
N ALA A 162 -25.84 -1.70 12.34
CA ALA A 162 -26.73 -0.76 11.67
C ALA A 162 -26.15 -0.21 10.37
N LYS A 163 -24.88 0.19 10.37
CA LYS A 163 -24.18 0.69 9.16
C LYS A 163 -24.03 -0.41 8.12
N LEU A 164 -23.72 -1.63 8.55
CA LEU A 164 -23.53 -2.78 7.67
C LEU A 164 -24.84 -3.22 6.99
N LEU A 165 -25.93 -3.32 7.74
CA LEU A 165 -27.27 -3.59 7.20
C LEU A 165 -27.71 -2.51 6.21
N HIS A 166 -27.47 -1.24 6.54
CA HIS A 166 -27.78 -0.12 5.65
C HIS A 166 -26.92 -0.14 4.38
N ALA A 167 -25.62 -0.47 4.49
CA ALA A 167 -24.74 -0.62 3.33
C ALA A 167 -25.21 -1.75 2.40
N ALA A 168 -25.66 -2.88 2.94
CA ALA A 168 -26.25 -3.97 2.15
C ALA A 168 -27.53 -3.54 1.43
N ILE A 169 -28.44 -2.82 2.10
CA ILE A 169 -29.66 -2.25 1.48
C ILE A 169 -29.29 -1.31 0.32
N LYS A 170 -28.35 -0.39 0.55
CA LYS A 170 -27.86 0.53 -0.50
C LYS A 170 -27.23 -0.22 -1.66
N GLY A 171 -26.40 -1.21 -1.38
CA GLY A 171 -25.69 -2.01 -2.36
C GLY A 171 -26.63 -2.80 -3.27
N LEU A 172 -27.61 -3.51 -2.69
CA LEU A 172 -28.61 -4.25 -3.47
C LEU A 172 -29.50 -3.33 -4.31
N ASN A 173 -29.90 -2.16 -3.78
CA ASN A 173 -30.65 -1.18 -4.56
C ASN A 173 -29.83 -0.64 -5.75
N ARG A 174 -28.55 -0.33 -5.55
CA ARG A 174 -27.66 0.13 -6.63
C ARG A 174 -27.52 -0.95 -7.70
N LEU A 175 -27.34 -2.20 -7.29
CA LEU A 175 -27.19 -3.32 -8.21
C LEU A 175 -28.49 -3.60 -8.98
N ALA A 176 -29.64 -3.57 -8.29
CA ALA A 176 -30.96 -3.67 -8.92
C ALA A 176 -31.15 -2.64 -10.03
N ARG A 177 -30.82 -1.36 -9.76
CA ARG A 177 -30.86 -0.30 -10.78
C ARG A 177 -29.92 -0.56 -11.95
N LYS A 178 -28.68 -0.99 -11.68
CA LYS A 178 -27.68 -1.29 -12.71
C LYS A 178 -28.16 -2.36 -13.68
N HIS A 179 -28.88 -3.36 -13.19
CA HIS A 179 -29.37 -4.49 -13.98
C HIS A 179 -30.86 -4.37 -14.37
N GLY A 180 -31.46 -3.19 -14.24
CA GLY A 180 -32.86 -2.96 -14.64
C GLY A 180 -33.92 -3.67 -13.78
N VAL A 181 -33.55 -4.28 -12.66
CA VAL A 181 -34.49 -4.99 -11.76
C VAL A 181 -35.30 -3.98 -10.97
N LYS A 182 -36.55 -3.75 -11.37
CA LYS A 182 -37.48 -2.85 -10.67
C LYS A 182 -37.89 -3.44 -9.32
N LEU A 183 -37.39 -2.91 -8.21
CA LEU A 183 -37.77 -3.35 -6.85
C LEU A 183 -39.18 -2.88 -6.48
N ARG A 184 -39.94 -3.69 -5.73
CA ARG A 184 -41.27 -3.33 -5.20
C ARG A 184 -41.20 -2.08 -4.32
N GLN A 185 -40.13 -1.96 -3.53
CA GLN A 185 -39.86 -0.80 -2.69
C GLN A 185 -38.36 -0.71 -2.39
N SER A 186 -37.78 0.48 -2.47
CA SER A 186 -36.33 0.68 -2.29
C SER A 186 -35.88 0.65 -0.82
N TYR A 187 -36.75 1.03 0.11
CA TYR A 187 -36.48 1.21 1.54
C TYR A 187 -35.30 2.14 1.90
N LEU A 188 -34.68 2.83 0.93
CA LEU A 188 -33.48 3.64 1.14
C LEU A 188 -33.68 4.75 2.18
N ARG A 189 -34.80 5.48 2.11
CA ARG A 189 -35.14 6.57 3.04
C ARG A 189 -35.32 6.04 4.47
N ILE A 190 -36.11 4.98 4.63
CA ILE A 190 -36.38 4.34 5.93
C ILE A 190 -35.09 3.76 6.52
N ALA A 191 -34.27 3.08 5.70
CA ALA A 191 -33.02 2.48 6.13
C ALA A 191 -32.01 3.54 6.60
N LYS A 192 -31.92 4.69 5.92
CA LYS A 192 -31.07 5.81 6.33
C LYS A 192 -31.47 6.31 7.71
N THR A 193 -32.76 6.59 7.93
CA THR A 193 -33.26 7.05 9.23
C THR A 193 -33.05 6.01 10.32
N ALA A 194 -33.39 4.75 10.07
CA ALA A 194 -33.23 3.67 11.04
C ALA A 194 -31.76 3.47 11.45
N ALA A 195 -30.82 3.52 10.49
CA ALA A 195 -29.39 3.39 10.79
C ALA A 195 -28.85 4.57 11.60
N MET A 196 -29.30 5.80 11.30
CA MET A 196 -28.97 6.99 12.08
C MET A 196 -29.51 6.88 13.52
N MET A 197 -30.79 6.56 13.67
CA MET A 197 -31.42 6.41 14.99
C MET A 197 -30.80 5.27 15.80
N ALA A 198 -30.44 4.15 15.17
CA ALA A 198 -29.73 3.07 15.84
C ALA A 198 -28.41 3.55 16.46
N GLY A 199 -27.66 4.41 15.76
CA GLY A 199 -26.45 5.03 16.30
C GLY A 199 -26.73 5.97 17.48
N ARG A 200 -27.73 6.86 17.35
CA ARG A 200 -28.13 7.80 18.41
C ARG A 200 -28.56 7.06 19.68
N TYR A 201 -29.39 6.02 19.53
CA TYR A 201 -29.83 5.22 20.67
C TYR A 201 -28.69 4.42 21.32
N ALA A 202 -27.73 3.93 20.54
CA ALA A 202 -26.54 3.26 21.09
C ALA A 202 -25.70 4.24 21.92
N HIS A 203 -25.47 5.46 21.40
CA HIS A 203 -24.76 6.52 22.12
C HIS A 203 -25.47 6.89 23.43
N ALA A 204 -26.79 7.03 23.40
CA ALA A 204 -27.62 7.31 24.57
C ALA A 204 -27.85 6.09 25.48
N LYS A 205 -27.19 4.96 25.25
CA LYS A 205 -27.37 3.69 26.00
C LYS A 205 -28.80 3.13 25.99
N GLN A 206 -29.65 3.55 25.05
CA GLN A 206 -31.04 3.11 24.89
C GLN A 206 -31.13 1.82 24.06
N PHE A 207 -30.59 0.71 24.58
CA PHE A 207 -30.40 -0.52 23.81
C PHE A 207 -31.71 -1.17 23.32
N LYS A 208 -32.82 -1.06 24.04
CA LYS A 208 -34.14 -1.56 23.56
C LYS A 208 -34.57 -0.86 22.26
N ARG A 209 -34.39 0.46 22.17
CA ARG A 209 -34.72 1.27 20.98
C ARG A 209 -33.72 1.01 19.85
N HIS A 210 -32.44 0.89 20.17
CA HIS A 210 -31.41 0.45 19.23
C HIS A 210 -31.77 -0.89 18.56
N GLN A 211 -32.12 -1.91 19.36
CA GLN A 211 -32.51 -3.22 18.84
C GLN A 211 -33.77 -3.16 17.96
N ARG A 212 -34.74 -2.29 18.27
CA ARG A 212 -35.91 -2.06 17.41
C ARG A 212 -35.50 -1.54 16.04
N GLN A 213 -34.56 -0.60 15.97
CA GLN A 213 -34.04 -0.08 14.69
C GLN A 213 -33.28 -1.15 13.90
N LEU A 214 -32.48 -1.98 14.56
CA LEU A 214 -31.83 -3.13 13.91
C LEU A 214 -32.84 -4.13 13.35
N ARG A 215 -33.93 -4.43 14.07
CA ARG A 215 -35.02 -5.29 13.56
C ARG A 215 -35.67 -4.72 12.30
N ILE A 216 -35.91 -3.40 12.26
CA ILE A 216 -36.44 -2.73 11.06
C ILE A 216 -35.48 -2.95 9.89
N LEU A 217 -34.18 -2.68 10.07
CA LEU A 217 -33.17 -2.84 9.03
C LEU A 217 -33.08 -4.29 8.53
N ARG A 218 -33.01 -5.28 9.43
CA ARG A 218 -32.99 -6.71 9.08
C ARG A 218 -34.21 -7.12 8.27
N SER A 219 -35.40 -6.69 8.71
CA SER A 219 -36.66 -6.98 8.02
C SER A 219 -36.72 -6.35 6.63
N ARG A 220 -36.26 -5.10 6.46
CA ARG A 220 -36.23 -4.45 5.13
C ARG A 220 -35.21 -5.09 4.19
N LEU A 221 -34.02 -5.41 4.69
CA LEU A 221 -33.02 -6.14 3.92
C LEU A 221 -33.56 -7.51 3.48
N GLY A 222 -34.25 -8.23 4.37
CA GLY A 222 -34.89 -9.50 4.05
C GLY A 222 -35.97 -9.40 2.97
N ARG A 223 -36.77 -8.33 2.97
CA ARG A 223 -37.76 -8.06 1.91
C ARG A 223 -37.08 -7.81 0.56
N ILE A 224 -36.00 -7.02 0.52
CA ILE A 224 -35.25 -6.76 -0.72
C ILE A 224 -34.64 -8.05 -1.27
N ILE A 225 -33.99 -8.86 -0.41
CA ILE A 225 -33.40 -10.13 -0.84
C ILE A 225 -34.44 -11.04 -1.50
N ARG A 226 -35.63 -11.20 -0.88
CA ARG A 226 -36.70 -12.01 -1.45
C ARG A 226 -37.29 -11.43 -2.73
N ASP A 227 -37.46 -10.11 -2.79
CA ASP A 227 -37.99 -9.45 -3.99
C ASP A 227 -37.05 -9.59 -5.19
N ILE A 228 -35.73 -9.43 -4.97
CA ILE A 228 -34.73 -9.65 -6.02
C ILE A 228 -34.74 -11.11 -6.46
N ARG A 229 -34.66 -12.07 -5.52
CA ARG A 229 -34.63 -13.51 -5.85
C ARG A 229 -35.80 -13.92 -6.75
N ARG A 230 -37.03 -13.51 -6.43
CA ARG A 230 -38.22 -13.81 -7.25
C ARG A 230 -38.21 -13.17 -8.64
N LYS A 231 -37.50 -12.06 -8.82
CA LYS A 231 -37.46 -11.32 -10.10
C LYS A 231 -36.37 -11.77 -11.05
N ILE A 232 -35.33 -12.39 -10.50
CA ILE A 232 -34.21 -12.91 -11.28
C ILE A 232 -34.34 -14.42 -11.52
N GLU A 233 -35.31 -15.08 -10.89
CA GLU A 233 -35.56 -16.52 -11.03
C GLU A 233 -35.75 -16.90 -12.50
N GLY A 234 -34.97 -17.90 -12.94
CA GLY A 234 -34.96 -18.35 -14.33
C GLY A 234 -34.12 -17.48 -15.28
N GLN A 235 -33.45 -16.44 -14.77
CA GLN A 235 -32.59 -15.56 -15.56
C GLN A 235 -31.13 -15.75 -15.17
N ALA A 236 -30.47 -16.75 -15.76
CA ALA A 236 -29.10 -17.16 -15.41
C ALA A 236 -28.10 -16.00 -15.34
N VAL A 237 -28.17 -15.03 -16.25
CA VAL A 237 -27.28 -13.85 -16.26
C VAL A 237 -27.48 -12.99 -15.00
N LEU A 238 -28.73 -12.75 -14.58
CA LEU A 238 -29.02 -11.99 -13.37
C LEU A 238 -28.73 -12.81 -12.11
N GLU A 239 -29.06 -14.09 -12.09
CA GLU A 239 -28.73 -14.97 -10.96
C GLU A 239 -27.24 -14.95 -10.66
N ASN A 240 -26.41 -15.07 -11.70
CA ASN A 240 -24.96 -14.98 -11.58
C ASN A 240 -24.50 -13.58 -11.09
N ALA A 241 -25.06 -12.50 -11.63
CA ALA A 241 -24.72 -11.14 -11.21
C ALA A 241 -25.08 -10.83 -9.75
N PHE A 242 -26.16 -11.44 -9.24
CA PHE A 242 -26.67 -11.20 -7.88
C PHE A 242 -26.22 -12.24 -6.86
N ALA A 243 -25.67 -13.39 -7.26
CA ALA A 243 -25.28 -14.48 -6.37
C ALA A 243 -24.40 -14.01 -5.19
N LEU A 244 -23.23 -13.42 -5.48
CA LEU A 244 -22.31 -12.93 -4.44
C LEU A 244 -22.91 -11.80 -3.59
N PRO A 245 -23.51 -10.73 -4.16
CA PRO A 245 -24.14 -9.67 -3.36
C PRO A 245 -25.31 -10.15 -2.48
N LEU A 246 -26.15 -11.06 -2.97
CA LEU A 246 -27.24 -11.65 -2.19
C LEU A 246 -26.72 -12.58 -1.09
N GLY A 247 -25.66 -13.35 -1.36
CA GLY A 247 -24.97 -14.15 -0.34
C GLY A 247 -24.45 -13.28 0.80
N ARG A 248 -23.69 -12.23 0.48
CA ARG A 248 -23.18 -11.26 1.47
C ARG A 248 -24.29 -10.58 2.26
N ALA A 249 -25.34 -10.12 1.57
CA ALA A 249 -26.48 -9.48 2.21
C ALA A 249 -27.22 -10.44 3.16
N SER A 250 -27.33 -11.71 2.78
CA SER A 250 -27.95 -12.75 3.61
C SER A 250 -27.11 -13.02 4.86
N GLN A 251 -25.79 -13.14 4.71
CA GLN A 251 -24.86 -13.31 5.83
C GLN A 251 -24.92 -12.10 6.79
N ILE A 252 -24.85 -10.87 6.27
CA ILE A 252 -24.97 -9.65 7.08
C ILE A 252 -26.31 -9.62 7.85
N ARG A 253 -27.39 -10.08 7.21
CA ARG A 253 -28.72 -10.12 7.85
C ARG A 253 -28.76 -11.11 9.01
N SER A 254 -28.10 -12.27 8.88
CA SER A 254 -28.09 -13.35 9.87
C SER A 254 -27.05 -13.16 10.98
N GLN A 255 -26.07 -12.27 10.80
CA GLN A 255 -25.02 -12.00 11.78
C GLN A 255 -25.58 -11.64 13.17
N GLN A 256 -25.03 -12.31 14.18
CA GLN A 256 -25.36 -12.12 15.58
C GLN A 256 -24.32 -11.26 16.32
N GLN A 257 -24.74 -10.68 17.43
CA GLN A 257 -23.84 -9.95 18.32
C GLN A 257 -22.82 -10.94 18.91
N ARG A 258 -21.53 -10.56 18.97
CA ARG A 258 -20.41 -11.39 19.46
C ARG A 258 -20.11 -12.68 18.67
N GLN A 259 -20.67 -12.83 17.47
CA GLN A 259 -20.28 -13.92 16.57
C GLN A 259 -18.77 -13.87 16.30
N ARG A 260 -18.08 -14.98 16.57
CA ARG A 260 -16.67 -15.21 16.25
C ARG A 260 -16.54 -15.91 14.89
N GLY A 261 -15.40 -15.74 14.23
CA GLY A 261 -15.13 -16.38 12.94
C GLY A 261 -15.91 -15.72 11.81
N TRP A 262 -16.89 -16.45 11.24
CA TRP A 262 -17.57 -16.15 9.97
C TRP A 262 -18.42 -14.87 9.96
N LYS A 263 -17.76 -13.70 10.01
CA LYS A 263 -18.38 -12.38 10.11
C LYS A 263 -17.86 -11.42 9.04
N LEU A 264 -18.77 -10.75 8.34
CA LEU A 264 -18.44 -9.64 7.43
C LEU A 264 -18.42 -8.32 8.19
N TYR A 265 -17.39 -7.52 7.91
CA TYR A 265 -17.23 -6.16 8.42
C TYR A 265 -17.56 -5.09 7.37
N SER A 266 -17.59 -5.45 6.09
CA SER A 266 -18.01 -4.54 5.01
C SER A 266 -18.76 -5.27 3.91
N PHE A 267 -19.82 -4.65 3.40
CA PHE A 267 -20.58 -5.18 2.26
C PHE A 267 -19.79 -5.11 0.94
N HIS A 268 -18.99 -4.04 0.76
CA HIS A 268 -18.26 -3.78 -0.48
C HIS A 268 -16.82 -4.30 -0.47
N ALA A 269 -16.27 -4.58 0.72
CA ALA A 269 -14.93 -5.13 0.93
C ALA A 269 -15.03 -6.34 1.88
N PRO A 270 -15.57 -7.49 1.41
CA PRO A 270 -15.75 -8.68 2.24
C PRO A 270 -14.45 -9.29 2.76
N GLU A 271 -13.31 -8.95 2.15
CA GLU A 271 -11.96 -9.36 2.56
C GLU A 271 -11.48 -8.71 3.86
N VAL A 272 -12.18 -7.71 4.38
CA VAL A 272 -11.76 -6.99 5.59
C VAL A 272 -11.92 -7.85 6.83
N GLU A 273 -10.86 -7.90 7.64
CA GLU A 273 -10.79 -8.62 8.90
C GLU A 273 -10.83 -7.65 10.10
N CYS A 274 -11.12 -8.19 11.28
CA CYS A 274 -11.08 -7.47 12.55
C CYS A 274 -9.87 -7.95 13.35
N ILE A 275 -8.88 -7.07 13.53
CA ILE A 275 -7.59 -7.42 14.10
C ILE A 275 -7.40 -6.66 15.42
N GLY A 276 -7.25 -7.40 16.51
CA GLY A 276 -6.91 -6.84 17.81
C GLY A 276 -5.41 -6.83 18.03
N LYS A 277 -4.80 -5.65 18.22
CA LYS A 277 -3.37 -5.50 18.54
C LYS A 277 -3.08 -4.93 19.92
N GLY A 278 -4.08 -4.97 20.82
CA GLY A 278 -3.90 -4.56 22.22
C GLY A 278 -3.58 -3.07 22.42
N LYS A 279 -3.82 -2.20 21.43
CA LYS A 279 -3.66 -0.75 21.57
C LYS A 279 -4.80 -0.19 22.41
N ALA A 280 -4.47 0.57 23.46
CA ALA A 280 -5.45 1.12 24.40
C ALA A 280 -6.48 2.05 23.72
N ALA A 281 -6.07 2.90 22.79
CA ALA A 281 -6.95 3.85 22.10
C ALA A 281 -7.83 3.20 21.01
N ALA A 282 -7.35 2.13 20.37
CA ALA A 282 -8.03 1.45 19.27
C ALA A 282 -7.88 -0.07 19.44
N PRO A 283 -8.76 -0.72 20.23
CA PRO A 283 -8.62 -2.14 20.54
C PRO A 283 -8.77 -3.04 19.32
N TYR A 284 -9.47 -2.57 18.27
CA TYR A 284 -9.67 -3.28 17.01
C TYR A 284 -9.41 -2.36 15.82
N GLU A 285 -8.60 -2.83 14.87
CA GLU A 285 -8.42 -2.22 13.55
C GLU A 285 -9.10 -3.11 12.49
N PHE A 286 -9.68 -2.50 11.45
CA PHE A 286 -10.39 -3.22 10.39
C PHE A 286 -9.66 -3.10 9.06
N GLY A 287 -9.13 -4.21 8.56
CA GLY A 287 -8.35 -4.24 7.33
C GLY A 287 -7.69 -5.58 7.13
N VAL A 288 -6.45 -5.57 6.66
CA VAL A 288 -5.61 -6.77 6.53
C VAL A 288 -4.38 -6.64 7.41
N LYS A 289 -3.87 -7.76 7.93
CA LYS A 289 -2.58 -7.78 8.61
C LYS A 289 -1.48 -7.53 7.58
N ALA A 290 -0.45 -6.77 7.94
CA ALA A 290 0.71 -6.54 7.08
C ALA A 290 1.98 -6.86 7.86
N SER A 291 2.88 -7.65 7.28
CA SER A 291 4.24 -7.87 7.81
C SER A 291 5.19 -6.86 7.18
N ILE A 292 6.01 -6.23 8.01
CA ILE A 292 7.06 -5.29 7.60
C ILE A 292 8.38 -5.78 8.18
N VAL A 293 9.39 -5.88 7.32
CA VAL A 293 10.77 -6.22 7.70
C VAL A 293 11.65 -5.02 7.43
N THR A 294 12.41 -4.58 8.42
CA THR A 294 13.41 -3.52 8.26
C THR A 294 14.79 -4.02 8.63
N ASN A 295 15.84 -3.36 8.15
CA ASN A 295 17.15 -3.50 8.79
C ASN A 295 17.05 -3.08 10.26
N ASN A 296 17.77 -3.77 11.15
CA ASN A 296 17.78 -3.45 12.59
C ASN A 296 18.79 -2.33 12.90
N ARG A 297 19.97 -2.39 12.26
CA ARG A 297 20.98 -1.35 12.38
C ARG A 297 20.67 -0.23 11.39
N ARG A 298 20.77 1.01 11.84
CA ARG A 298 20.66 2.20 10.99
C ARG A 298 21.77 2.18 9.93
N ALA A 299 21.39 2.12 8.66
CA ALA A 299 22.27 2.32 7.50
C ALA A 299 22.56 3.82 7.31
N PRO A 300 23.52 4.23 6.46
CA PRO A 300 23.78 5.65 6.18
C PRO A 300 22.50 6.43 5.79
N GLY A 301 21.70 5.84 4.90
CA GLY A 301 20.40 6.35 4.45
C GLY A 301 19.26 6.13 5.44
N GLY A 302 19.49 5.48 6.59
CA GLY A 302 18.49 5.22 7.64
C GLY A 302 17.98 3.78 7.71
N LEU A 303 16.70 3.63 8.07
CA LEU A 303 16.01 2.34 8.07
C LEU A 303 15.20 2.20 6.79
N PHE A 304 15.48 1.13 6.06
CA PHE A 304 14.83 0.70 4.84
C PHE A 304 13.91 -0.47 5.14
N VAL A 305 12.81 -0.55 4.39
CA VAL A 305 11.93 -1.71 4.40
C VAL A 305 12.51 -2.74 3.43
N LEU A 306 12.99 -3.85 3.97
CA LEU A 306 13.61 -4.94 3.22
C LEU A 306 12.56 -5.86 2.60
N HIS A 307 11.42 -6.03 3.26
CA HIS A 307 10.30 -6.83 2.77
C HIS A 307 9.00 -6.32 3.37
N ALA A 308 7.91 -6.39 2.59
CA ALA A 308 6.59 -5.96 3.03
C ALA A 308 5.51 -6.80 2.36
N ARG A 309 4.56 -7.33 3.13
CA ARG A 309 3.52 -8.23 2.60
C ARG A 309 2.21 -8.12 3.34
N ALA A 310 1.09 -8.16 2.61
CA ALA A 310 -0.23 -8.36 3.19
C ALA A 310 -0.46 -9.84 3.56
N LEU A 311 -0.98 -10.08 4.75
CA LEU A 311 -1.23 -11.40 5.34
C LEU A 311 -2.75 -11.55 5.54
N PRO A 312 -3.49 -11.98 4.50
CA PRO A 312 -4.93 -12.24 4.63
C PRO A 312 -5.19 -13.45 5.54
N ASP A 313 -6.43 -13.58 5.98
CA ASP A 313 -6.97 -14.62 6.83
C ASP A 313 -6.50 -14.55 8.31
N ASN A 314 -6.01 -13.39 8.74
CA ASN A 314 -5.53 -13.07 10.09
C ASN A 314 -4.69 -14.20 10.74
N PRO A 315 -3.59 -14.65 10.11
CA PRO A 315 -2.77 -15.74 10.62
C PRO A 315 -2.10 -15.35 11.94
N TYR A 316 -1.75 -16.32 12.79
CA TYR A 316 -0.93 -16.06 13.97
C TYR A 316 0.46 -15.58 13.54
N ASP A 317 0.98 -14.52 14.17
CA ASP A 317 2.24 -13.88 13.78
C ASP A 317 3.42 -14.86 13.80
N GLY A 318 3.46 -15.79 14.76
CA GLY A 318 4.50 -16.82 14.82
C GLY A 318 4.53 -17.74 13.59
N HIS A 319 3.37 -18.02 12.96
CA HIS A 319 3.26 -18.92 11.80
C HIS A 319 3.58 -18.24 10.47
N THR A 320 3.93 -16.94 10.48
CA THR A 320 4.30 -16.23 9.26
C THR A 320 5.79 -15.95 9.19
N LEU A 321 6.54 -16.21 10.28
CA LEU A 321 7.92 -15.77 10.39
C LEU A 321 8.84 -16.50 9.42
N ARG A 322 8.63 -17.80 9.21
CA ARG A 322 9.40 -18.60 8.24
C ARG A 322 9.29 -18.04 6.83
N ASP A 323 8.08 -17.92 6.30
CA ASP A 323 7.85 -17.38 4.93
C ASP A 323 8.37 -15.95 4.81
N VAL A 324 8.22 -15.12 5.84
CA VAL A 324 8.74 -13.75 5.84
C VAL A 324 10.26 -13.72 5.77
N ILE A 325 10.96 -14.58 6.52
CA ILE A 325 12.43 -14.67 6.46
C ILE A 325 12.86 -15.18 5.09
N ASP A 326 12.32 -16.31 4.64
CA ASP A 326 12.70 -16.97 3.37
C ASP A 326 12.50 -16.01 2.18
N ARG A 327 11.39 -15.26 2.16
CA ARG A 327 11.14 -14.24 1.13
C ARG A 327 12.06 -13.03 1.23
N THR A 328 12.38 -12.58 2.45
CA THR A 328 13.33 -11.47 2.63
C THR A 328 14.71 -11.86 2.13
N GLU A 329 15.18 -13.08 2.43
CA GLU A 329 16.46 -13.60 1.93
C GLU A 329 16.45 -13.73 0.40
N THR A 330 15.35 -14.24 -0.17
CA THR A 330 15.17 -14.35 -1.63
C THR A 330 15.21 -12.97 -2.30
N LEU A 331 14.48 -11.98 -1.77
CA LEU A 331 14.38 -10.65 -2.36
C LEU A 331 15.66 -9.84 -2.23
N THR A 332 16.38 -9.99 -1.12
CA THR A 332 17.63 -9.25 -0.85
C THR A 332 18.88 -9.99 -1.34
N GLY A 333 18.78 -11.27 -1.69
CA GLY A 333 19.92 -12.14 -1.99
C GLY A 333 20.86 -12.36 -0.79
N CYS A 334 20.44 -12.01 0.43
CA CYS A 334 21.29 -11.99 1.62
C CYS A 334 20.70 -12.84 2.74
N ALA A 335 21.49 -13.78 3.27
CA ALA A 335 21.09 -14.58 4.42
C ALA A 335 20.96 -13.74 5.70
N ILE A 336 19.84 -13.89 6.40
CA ILE A 336 19.55 -13.24 7.67
C ILE A 336 20.26 -14.04 8.77
N GLU A 337 21.25 -13.43 9.41
CA GLU A 337 21.95 -14.10 10.52
C GLU A 337 21.21 -13.91 11.85
N ARG A 338 20.49 -12.79 12.04
CA ARG A 338 19.65 -12.56 13.25
C ARG A 338 18.38 -11.76 12.92
N ALA A 339 17.26 -12.21 13.48
CA ALA A 339 15.94 -11.57 13.38
C ALA A 339 15.42 -11.18 14.77
N TYR A 340 14.86 -9.97 14.89
CA TYR A 340 14.33 -9.40 16.12
C TYR A 340 12.83 -9.17 15.99
N VAL A 341 12.05 -9.74 16.92
CA VAL A 341 10.59 -9.79 16.79
C VAL A 341 9.89 -9.47 18.11
N ASP A 342 8.62 -9.11 18.03
CA ASP A 342 7.78 -8.88 19.21
C ASP A 342 7.27 -10.17 19.87
N LYS A 343 6.70 -10.01 21.07
CA LYS A 343 6.13 -11.12 21.85
C LYS A 343 5.03 -11.89 21.11
N GLY A 344 4.38 -11.27 20.13
CA GLY A 344 3.38 -11.90 19.26
C GLY A 344 3.92 -13.09 18.47
N TYR A 345 5.23 -13.17 18.27
CA TYR A 345 5.92 -14.25 17.53
C TYR A 345 6.39 -15.41 18.42
N ARG A 346 5.85 -15.56 19.62
CA ARG A 346 6.20 -16.70 20.50
C ARG A 346 5.77 -18.02 19.86
N GLY A 347 6.64 -19.03 19.88
CA GLY A 347 6.35 -20.31 19.21
C GLY A 347 6.35 -20.20 17.69
N HIS A 348 7.21 -19.34 17.15
CA HIS A 348 7.34 -19.15 15.71
C HIS A 348 7.81 -20.40 14.97
N ASP A 349 7.59 -20.42 13.66
CA ASP A 349 7.92 -21.53 12.76
C ASP A 349 9.26 -21.36 12.00
N ALA A 350 10.06 -20.34 12.33
CA ALA A 350 11.33 -20.08 11.66
C ALA A 350 12.26 -21.31 11.63
N GLN A 351 12.88 -21.57 10.47
CA GLN A 351 13.71 -22.77 10.23
C GLN A 351 14.87 -22.90 11.23
N ASN A 352 15.48 -21.77 11.60
CA ASN A 352 16.54 -21.72 12.61
C ASN A 352 16.12 -20.84 13.80
N PRO A 353 15.48 -21.42 14.83
CA PRO A 353 15.01 -20.66 15.99
C PRO A 353 16.11 -19.95 16.77
N ARG A 354 17.37 -20.41 16.69
CA ARG A 354 18.49 -19.81 17.43
C ARG A 354 18.87 -18.43 16.92
N ARG A 355 18.41 -18.06 15.71
CA ARG A 355 18.66 -16.74 15.10
C ARG A 355 17.55 -15.72 15.40
N VAL A 356 16.45 -16.16 16.02
CA VAL A 356 15.29 -15.30 16.33
C VAL A 356 15.32 -14.89 17.79
N PHE A 357 15.20 -13.59 18.04
CA PHE A 357 15.19 -13.02 19.39
C PHE A 357 13.88 -12.29 19.64
N ILE A 358 13.17 -12.73 20.68
CA ILE A 358 11.84 -12.21 21.03
C ILE A 358 11.96 -11.13 22.10
N SER A 359 11.17 -10.06 21.96
CA SER A 359 11.06 -8.99 22.97
C SER A 359 10.81 -9.55 24.39
N GLY A 360 11.65 -9.13 25.33
CA GLY A 360 11.62 -9.58 26.74
C GLY A 360 12.36 -10.89 27.04
N GLN A 361 12.99 -11.52 26.05
CA GLN A 361 13.86 -12.67 26.26
C GLN A 361 15.10 -12.27 27.09
N LYS A 362 15.38 -13.02 28.16
CA LYS A 362 16.56 -12.81 29.03
C LYS A 362 17.70 -13.79 28.72
N ARG A 363 17.38 -15.06 28.46
CA ARG A 363 18.37 -16.12 28.20
C ARG A 363 18.98 -15.97 26.80
N GLY A 364 20.31 -16.03 26.71
CA GLY A 364 21.05 -15.90 25.45
C GLY A 364 21.10 -14.47 24.87
N VAL A 365 20.67 -13.47 25.63
CA VAL A 365 20.60 -12.07 25.19
C VAL A 365 21.63 -11.23 25.96
N PHE A 366 22.84 -11.14 25.41
CA PHE A 366 23.95 -10.41 26.01
C PHE A 366 24.61 -9.45 24.99
N GLY A 367 25.34 -8.44 25.50
CA GLY A 367 26.14 -7.52 24.69
C GLY A 367 25.42 -6.93 23.48
N VAL A 368 25.90 -7.29 22.28
CA VAL A 368 25.38 -6.81 20.99
C VAL A 368 23.92 -7.22 20.77
N ILE A 369 23.54 -8.47 21.08
CA ILE A 369 22.17 -8.97 20.90
C ILE A 369 21.19 -8.16 21.75
N LYS A 370 21.56 -7.82 22.99
CA LYS A 370 20.74 -6.99 23.87
C LYS A 370 20.51 -5.59 23.31
N ARG A 371 21.54 -4.98 22.69
CA ARG A 371 21.43 -3.66 22.04
C ARG A 371 20.56 -3.73 20.78
N GLU A 372 20.75 -4.73 19.95
CA GLU A 372 19.96 -4.93 18.73
C GLU A 372 18.48 -5.26 19.03
N LEU A 373 18.21 -6.06 20.06
CA LEU A 373 16.85 -6.33 20.53
C LEU A 373 16.15 -5.08 21.06
N ARG A 374 16.88 -4.17 21.74
CA ARG A 374 16.34 -2.86 22.14
C ARG A 374 16.03 -1.97 20.93
N ARG A 375 16.85 -2.02 19.87
CA ARG A 375 16.63 -1.27 18.62
C ARG A 375 15.43 -1.73 17.82
N ARG A 376 14.85 -2.91 18.12
CA ARG A 376 13.62 -3.40 17.50
C ARG A 376 12.52 -2.33 17.47
N SER A 377 12.35 -1.55 18.54
CA SER A 377 11.32 -0.49 18.61
C SER A 377 11.48 0.60 17.56
N ALA A 378 12.64 0.73 16.90
CA ALA A 378 12.83 1.67 15.81
C ALA A 378 11.97 1.37 14.57
N ILE A 379 11.39 0.16 14.47
CA ILE A 379 10.41 -0.16 13.42
C ILE A 379 9.07 0.58 13.63
N GLU A 380 8.73 0.96 14.86
CA GLU A 380 7.45 1.60 15.19
C GLU A 380 7.31 2.98 14.50
N PRO A 381 8.32 3.89 14.54
CA PRO A 381 8.33 5.09 13.71
C PRO A 381 8.24 4.82 12.21
N ILE A 382 8.88 3.76 11.71
CA ILE A 382 8.84 3.40 10.28
C ILE A 382 7.42 3.00 9.87
N ILE A 383 6.75 2.18 10.67
CA ILE A 383 5.33 1.86 10.49
C ILE A 383 4.47 3.13 10.56
N GLY A 384 4.80 4.08 11.45
CA GLY A 384 4.20 5.41 11.49
C GLY A 384 4.32 6.15 10.16
N HIS A 385 5.53 6.28 9.61
CA HIS A 385 5.78 6.92 8.31
C HIS A 385 5.11 6.20 7.14
N LEU A 386 5.08 4.86 7.15
CA LEU A 386 4.32 4.09 6.15
C LEU A 386 2.83 4.42 6.22
N LYS A 387 2.29 4.58 7.44
CA LYS A 387 0.87 4.88 7.64
C LYS A 387 0.48 6.30 7.23
N THR A 388 1.28 7.29 7.63
CA THR A 388 0.99 8.71 7.39
C THR A 388 1.34 9.13 5.97
N ASP A 389 2.53 8.78 5.50
CA ASP A 389 3.07 9.30 4.25
C ASP A 389 2.95 8.29 3.09
N GLY A 390 2.95 7.00 3.39
CA GLY A 390 3.03 5.91 2.41
C GLY A 390 1.70 5.29 1.98
N HIS A 391 0.55 5.79 2.45
CA HIS A 391 -0.81 5.23 2.28
C HIS A 391 -1.11 3.91 3.01
N LEU A 392 -0.23 3.41 3.88
CA LEU A 392 -0.50 2.19 4.66
C LEU A 392 -1.61 2.41 5.71
N GLY A 393 -1.84 3.66 6.11
CA GLY A 393 -2.80 4.03 7.15
C GLY A 393 -4.25 3.90 6.70
N ARG A 394 -4.49 3.83 5.39
CA ARG A 394 -5.81 3.61 4.81
C ARG A 394 -5.71 3.14 3.35
N CYS A 395 -6.02 1.86 3.12
CA CYS A 395 -6.03 1.28 1.78
C CYS A 395 -7.36 1.56 1.05
N TYR A 396 -7.27 2.27 -0.08
CA TYR A 396 -8.40 2.56 -0.97
C TYR A 396 -8.53 1.55 -2.12
N LEU A 397 -7.53 0.68 -2.31
CA LEU A 397 -7.50 -0.29 -3.41
C LEU A 397 -8.48 -1.44 -3.15
N LYS A 398 -9.03 -2.01 -4.23
CA LYS A 398 -10.11 -2.99 -4.18
C LYS A 398 -9.58 -4.43 -4.02
N GLY A 399 -10.17 -5.19 -3.11
CA GLY A 399 -9.91 -6.62 -2.94
C GLY A 399 -8.53 -6.93 -2.35
N ARG A 400 -8.28 -8.23 -2.10
CA ARG A 400 -6.99 -8.74 -1.62
C ARG A 400 -5.80 -8.33 -2.51
N PRO A 401 -5.89 -8.35 -3.86
CA PRO A 401 -4.79 -7.88 -4.70
C PRO A 401 -4.46 -6.40 -4.50
N GLY A 402 -5.50 -5.57 -4.31
CA GLY A 402 -5.31 -4.15 -3.99
C GLY A 402 -4.66 -3.96 -2.61
N ASP A 403 -5.05 -4.77 -1.62
CA ASP A 403 -4.45 -4.72 -0.30
C ASP A 403 -2.96 -5.10 -0.32
N ALA A 404 -2.60 -6.15 -1.06
CA ALA A 404 -1.21 -6.57 -1.25
C ALA A 404 -0.38 -5.49 -1.97
N ALA A 405 -0.90 -4.95 -3.07
CA ALA A 405 -0.25 -3.89 -3.83
C ALA A 405 0.02 -2.64 -2.98
N ASN A 406 -0.94 -2.24 -2.13
CA ASN A 406 -0.77 -1.07 -1.27
C ASN A 406 0.37 -1.26 -0.27
N VAL A 407 0.47 -2.44 0.38
CA VAL A 407 1.55 -2.72 1.34
C VAL A 407 2.93 -2.61 0.67
N ILE A 408 3.11 -3.24 -0.49
CA ILE A 408 4.38 -3.24 -1.22
C ILE A 408 4.73 -1.82 -1.68
N LEU A 409 3.79 -1.11 -2.34
CA LEU A 409 4.05 0.23 -2.84
C LEU A 409 4.27 1.26 -1.73
N SER A 410 3.63 1.11 -0.56
CA SER A 410 3.94 1.89 0.63
C SER A 410 5.39 1.72 1.06
N ALA A 411 5.91 0.48 1.06
CA ALA A 411 7.30 0.18 1.40
C ALA A 411 8.28 0.76 0.37
N VAL A 412 7.99 0.60 -0.93
CA VAL A 412 8.77 1.18 -2.02
C VAL A 412 8.85 2.71 -1.89
N GLY A 413 7.71 3.36 -1.66
CA GLY A 413 7.65 4.81 -1.48
C GLY A 413 8.44 5.29 -0.26
N HIS A 414 8.43 4.54 0.85
CA HIS A 414 9.29 4.82 2.00
C HIS A 414 10.78 4.70 1.63
N ASN A 415 11.19 3.62 0.98
CA ASN A 415 12.58 3.42 0.57
C ASN A 415 13.07 4.55 -0.34
N PHE A 416 12.30 4.92 -1.37
CA PHE A 416 12.67 6.03 -2.25
C PHE A 416 12.68 7.38 -1.53
N ARG A 417 11.77 7.65 -0.57
CA ARG A 417 11.88 8.85 0.27
C ARG A 417 13.19 8.88 1.06
N ARG A 418 13.66 7.73 1.58
CA ARG A 418 14.97 7.63 2.25
C ARG A 418 16.13 7.88 1.27
N VAL A 419 16.06 7.32 0.06
CA VAL A 419 17.07 7.58 -0.99
C VAL A 419 17.10 9.05 -1.38
N LEU A 420 15.94 9.68 -1.64
CA LEU A 420 15.86 11.10 -1.98
C LEU A 420 16.44 11.98 -0.87
N ALA A 421 16.11 11.70 0.39
CA ALA A 421 16.68 12.42 1.53
C ALA A 421 18.20 12.24 1.63
N TRP A 422 18.71 11.03 1.34
CA TRP A 422 20.14 10.74 1.30
C TRP A 422 20.86 11.49 0.17
N LEU A 423 20.30 11.50 -1.04
CA LEU A 423 20.86 12.21 -2.19
C LEU A 423 20.90 13.73 -1.94
N ARG A 424 19.85 14.31 -1.34
CA ARG A 424 19.86 15.72 -0.91
C ARG A 424 20.97 15.99 0.09
N ALA A 425 21.11 15.16 1.12
CA ALA A 425 22.14 15.34 2.14
C ALA A 425 23.56 15.22 1.56
N LEU A 426 23.78 14.27 0.64
CA LEU A 426 25.05 14.10 -0.06
C LEU A 426 25.36 15.32 -0.91
N TRP A 427 24.38 15.84 -1.64
CA TRP A 427 24.55 17.05 -2.44
C TRP A 427 24.90 18.27 -1.58
N CYS A 428 24.20 18.47 -0.46
CA CYS A 428 24.52 19.53 0.49
C CYS A 428 25.94 19.39 1.04
N LEU A 429 26.37 18.17 1.39
CA LEU A 429 27.73 17.90 1.87
C LEU A 429 28.77 18.31 0.81
N ILE A 430 28.58 17.88 -0.44
CA ILE A 430 29.46 18.22 -1.56
C ILE A 430 29.55 19.74 -1.73
N LEU A 431 28.41 20.45 -1.74
CA LEU A 431 28.39 21.91 -1.82
C LEU A 431 29.14 22.57 -0.67
N THR A 432 28.92 22.13 0.57
CA THR A 432 29.63 22.69 1.73
C THR A 432 31.14 22.47 1.66
N THR A 433 31.60 21.32 1.16
CA THR A 433 33.03 21.06 0.97
C THR A 433 33.65 21.93 -0.11
N PHE A 434 32.94 22.18 -1.21
CA PHE A 434 33.41 23.09 -2.26
C PHE A 434 33.47 24.54 -1.78
N ILE A 435 32.46 25.00 -1.04
CA ILE A 435 32.45 26.35 -0.48
C ILE A 435 33.60 26.52 0.51
N ALA A 436 33.82 25.56 1.42
CA ALA A 436 34.94 25.61 2.36
C ALA A 436 36.30 25.66 1.64
N ALA A 437 36.50 24.80 0.63
CA ALA A 437 37.73 24.79 -0.16
C ALA A 437 37.97 26.07 -0.97
N ALA A 438 36.90 26.75 -1.42
CA ALA A 438 37.00 28.04 -2.10
C ALA A 438 37.36 29.17 -1.13
N SER A 439 36.77 29.17 0.07
CA SER A 439 37.08 30.13 1.13
C SER A 439 38.55 30.02 1.60
N ASP A 440 39.06 28.81 1.78
CA ASP A 440 40.46 28.58 2.18
C ASP A 440 41.48 29.01 1.11
N ARG A 441 41.09 28.98 -0.18
CA ARG A 441 41.95 29.53 -1.26
C ARG A 441 41.94 31.06 -1.29
N SER A 442 40.82 31.68 -0.95
CA SER A 442 40.72 33.15 -0.92
C SER A 442 41.55 33.78 0.20
N SER A 443 41.62 33.13 1.38
CA SER A 443 42.45 33.59 2.50
C SER A 443 43.95 33.47 2.21
N LEU A 444 44.37 32.47 1.42
CA LEU A 444 45.75 32.32 0.96
C LEU A 444 46.15 33.37 -0.09
N GLN A 445 45.23 33.80 -0.95
CA GLN A 445 45.50 34.85 -1.96
C GLN A 445 45.47 36.27 -1.40
N SER A 446 44.80 36.51 -0.27
CA SER A 446 44.83 37.83 0.42
C SER A 446 46.06 38.02 1.32
N ALA A 447 46.87 36.98 1.52
CA ALA A 447 48.06 36.99 2.37
C ALA A 447 49.39 37.06 1.57
N SER A 448 49.29 37.21 0.24
CA SER A 448 50.39 37.43 -0.72
C SER A 448 50.20 38.76 -1.39
#